data_AF-A0A7C1JV11-F1
#
_entry.id   AF-A0A7C1JV11-F1
#
_cell.length_a   1.000
_cell.length_b   1.000
_cell.length_c   1.000
_cell.angle_alpha   90.00
_cell.angle_beta   90.00
_cell.angle_gamma   90.00
#
_symmetry.space_group_name_H-M   'P 1'
#
loop_
_entity.id
_entity.type
_entity.pdbx_description
1 polymer ?
#
loop_
_entity_poly.entity_id
_entity_poly.type
_entity_poly.pdbx_seq_one_letter_code
_entity_poly.pdbx_strand_id
1 'polypeptide(L)'
;MLPVDTHVHRVAGRLGLIAPGTGAEKAHRELARLVPPSRVLEFHIQLIRHGRSTCRARRPNCHHCPLLELCPTGGKQRGTILRSNR
;
A
#
# COMPACT_ATOMS: atom_id res chain seq x y z
N MET A 1 -10.10 4.36 -15.54
CA MET A 1 -8.78 4.79 -15.03
C MET A 1 -8.86 4.90 -13.52
N LEU A 2 -7.85 4.44 -12.77
CA LEU A 2 -7.80 4.56 -11.31
C LEU A 2 -6.85 5.70 -10.95
N PRO A 3 -7.27 6.77 -10.25
CA PRO A 3 -6.36 7.86 -9.88
C PRO A 3 -5.27 7.39 -8.90
N VAL A 4 -4.02 7.76 -9.15
CA VAL A 4 -2.85 7.36 -8.36
C VAL A 4 -2.16 8.61 -7.83
N ASP A 5 -2.32 8.88 -6.54
CA ASP A 5 -1.55 9.90 -5.84
C ASP A 5 -0.33 9.28 -5.13
N THR A 6 0.39 10.09 -4.35
CA THR A 6 1.57 9.63 -3.60
C THR A 6 1.25 8.60 -2.50
N HIS A 7 0.01 8.57 -1.98
CA HIS A 7 -0.43 7.58 -1.01
C HIS A 7 -0.74 6.26 -1.70
N VAL A 8 -1.56 6.30 -2.74
CA VAL A 8 -1.96 5.14 -3.55
C VAL A 8 -0.71 4.48 -4.13
N HIS A 9 0.18 5.24 -4.76
CA HIS A 9 1.40 4.72 -5.36
C HIS A 9 2.29 4.00 -4.34
N ARG A 10 2.55 4.65 -3.20
CA ARG A 10 3.37 4.07 -2.13
C ARG A 10 2.74 2.82 -1.53
N VAL A 11 1.44 2.86 -1.22
CA VAL A 11 0.73 1.73 -0.60
C VAL A 11 0.71 0.55 -1.57
N ALA A 12 0.33 0.78 -2.83
CA ALA A 12 0.34 -0.23 -3.87
C ALA A 12 1.72 -0.86 -4.06
N GLY A 13 2.78 -0.04 -4.12
CA GLY A 13 4.15 -0.53 -4.23
C GLY A 13 4.58 -1.37 -3.03
N ARG A 14 4.27 -0.95 -1.80
CA ARG A 14 4.62 -1.70 -0.58
C ARG A 14 3.86 -3.02 -0.44
N LEU A 15 2.62 -3.07 -0.92
CA LEU A 15 1.79 -4.27 -0.98
C LEU A 15 2.17 -5.19 -2.16
N GLY A 16 3.05 -4.75 -3.06
CA GLY A 16 3.44 -5.53 -4.24
C GLY A 16 2.38 -5.57 -5.34
N LEU A 17 1.42 -4.64 -5.33
CA LEU A 17 0.38 -4.53 -6.38
C LEU A 17 0.92 -3.92 -7.68
N ILE A 18 2.03 -3.20 -7.60
CA ILE A 18 2.78 -2.66 -8.74
C ILE A 18 4.27 -2.95 -8.54
N ALA A 19 4.99 -3.15 -9.65
CA ALA A 19 6.41 -3.46 -9.60
C ALA A 19 7.26 -2.27 -9.10
N PRO A 20 8.43 -2.49 -8.48
CA PRO A 20 9.38 -1.43 -8.16
C PRO A 20 9.75 -0.61 -9.40
N GLY A 21 9.85 0.72 -9.25
CA GLY A 21 10.14 1.62 -10.38
C GLY A 21 8.96 1.91 -11.32
N THR A 22 7.77 1.37 -11.06
CA THR A 22 6.57 1.69 -11.84
C THR A 22 6.24 3.18 -11.72
N GLY A 23 6.26 3.91 -12.84
CA GLY A 23 5.86 5.32 -12.89
C GLY A 23 4.35 5.51 -12.68
N ALA A 24 3.92 6.73 -12.35
CA ALA A 24 2.52 7.05 -12.05
C ALA A 24 1.55 6.63 -13.18
N GLU A 25 1.87 7.00 -14.42
CA GLU A 25 1.05 6.70 -15.60
C GLU A 25 0.84 5.19 -15.82
N LYS A 26 1.88 4.39 -15.58
CA LYS A 26 1.77 2.93 -15.65
C LYS A 26 0.96 2.37 -14.48
N ALA A 27 1.14 2.92 -13.27
CA ALA A 27 0.38 2.51 -12.09
C ALA A 27 -1.12 2.74 -12.25
N HIS A 28 -1.56 3.84 -12.87
CA HIS A 28 -2.97 4.11 -13.17
C HIS A 28 -3.61 2.96 -13.96
N ARG A 29 -2.90 2.44 -14.96
CA ARG A 29 -3.38 1.35 -15.83
C ARG A 29 -3.32 -0.01 -15.15
N GLU A 30 -2.21 -0.32 -14.47
CA GLU A 30 -2.04 -1.62 -13.80
C GLU A 30 -3.05 -1.79 -12.67
N LEU A 31 -3.21 -0.80 -11.80
CA LEU A 31 -4.16 -0.87 -10.69
C LEU A 31 -5.62 -0.94 -11.18
N ALA A 32 -5.95 -0.23 -12.26
CA ALA A 32 -7.29 -0.31 -12.85
C ALA A 32 -7.64 -1.70 -13.40
N ARG A 33 -6.65 -2.55 -13.73
CA ARG A 33 -6.88 -3.94 -14.17
C ARG A 33 -7.14 -4.89 -13.01
N LEU A 34 -6.68 -4.56 -11.80
CA LEU A 34 -6.83 -5.40 -10.61
C LEU A 34 -8.16 -5.18 -9.88
N VAL A 35 -8.84 -4.07 -10.16
CA VAL A 35 -10.04 -3.63 -9.42
C VAL A 35 -11.23 -3.58 -10.37
N PRO A 36 -12.37 -4.23 -10.03
CA PRO A 36 -13.60 -4.09 -10.81
C PRO A 36 -13.97 -2.61 -11.00
N PRO A 37 -14.43 -2.17 -12.20
CA PRO A 37 -14.72 -0.76 -12.47
C PRO A 37 -15.65 -0.10 -11.44
N SER A 38 -16.64 -0.83 -10.93
CA SER A 38 -17.59 -0.37 -9.90
C SER A 38 -16.94 -0.06 -8.54
N ARG A 39 -15.74 -0.57 -8.27
CA ARG A 39 -15.05 -0.43 -6.97
C ARG A 39 -13.82 0.48 -7.03
N VAL A 40 -13.50 1.05 -8.19
CA VAL A 40 -12.30 1.89 -8.38
C VAL A 40 -12.26 3.07 -7.40
N LEU A 41 -13.39 3.77 -7.22
CA LEU A 41 -13.47 4.91 -6.31
C LEU A 41 -13.28 4.48 -4.84
N GLU A 42 -13.96 3.41 -4.44
CA GLU A 42 -13.87 2.86 -3.08
C GLU A 42 -12.42 2.46 -2.77
N PHE A 43 -11.80 1.69 -3.65
CA PHE A 43 -10.41 1.24 -3.53
C PHE A 43 -9.45 2.43 -3.43
N HIS A 44 -9.59 3.42 -4.31
CA HIS A 44 -8.77 4.62 -4.31
C HIS A 44 -8.84 5.36 -2.95
N ILE A 45 -10.06 5.61 -2.44
CA ILE A 45 -10.28 6.30 -1.17
C ILE A 45 -9.69 5.48 0.01
N GLN A 46 -9.88 4.16 0.00
CA GLN A 46 -9.33 3.27 1.03
C GLN A 46 -7.81 3.29 1.05
N LEU A 47 -7.15 3.28 -0.11
CA LEU A 47 -5.68 3.37 -0.20
C LEU A 47 -5.16 4.73 0.30
N ILE A 48 -5.85 5.83 -0.01
CA ILE A 48 -5.51 7.16 0.54
C ILE A 48 -5.63 7.15 2.07
N ARG A 49 -6.78 6.73 2.60
CA ARG A 49 -7.04 6.68 4.06
C ARG A 49 -6.01 5.81 4.77
N HIS A 50 -5.71 4.63 4.22
CA HIS A 50 -4.71 3.73 4.75
C HIS A 50 -3.30 4.32 4.68
N GLY A 51 -2.91 4.92 3.56
CA GLY A 51 -1.61 5.56 3.38
C GLY A 51 -1.40 6.78 4.28
N ARG A 52 -2.46 7.47 4.69
CA ARG A 52 -2.41 8.61 5.62
C ARG A 52 -2.31 8.18 7.08
N SER A 53 -3.13 7.22 7.50
CA SER A 53 -3.25 6.82 8.91
C SER A 53 -2.26 5.73 9.32
N THR A 54 -1.99 4.76 8.45
CA THR A 54 -1.31 3.50 8.80
C THR A 54 -0.02 3.34 8.03
N CYS A 55 -0.08 3.26 6.70
CA CYS A 55 1.08 3.06 5.82
C CYS A 55 1.74 4.41 5.44
N ARG A 56 2.12 5.16 6.49
CA ARG A 56 2.76 6.47 6.40
C ARG A 56 4.11 6.37 5.66
N ALA A 57 4.50 7.46 4.99
CA ALA A 57 5.76 7.51 4.24
C ALA A 57 6.95 7.18 5.13
N ARG A 58 7.01 7.81 6.31
CA ARG A 58 7.99 7.56 7.37
C ARG A 58 7.32 6.83 8.53
N ARG A 59 8.02 5.85 9.12
CA ARG A 59 7.58 5.07 10.30
C ARG A 59 6.12 4.58 10.17
N PRO A 60 5.82 3.71 9.18
CA PRO A 60 4.48 3.11 9.04
C PRO A 60 4.12 2.31 10.29
N ASN A 61 2.84 2.32 10.67
CA ASN A 61 2.35 1.58 11.82
C ASN A 61 2.07 0.11 11.44
N CYS A 62 3.10 -0.63 11.04
CA CYS A 62 2.96 -1.99 10.53
C CYS A 62 2.36 -2.96 11.57
N HIS A 63 2.61 -2.78 12.87
CA HIS A 63 2.04 -3.61 13.94
C HIS A 63 0.52 -3.64 13.98
N HIS A 64 -0.09 -2.51 13.66
CA HIS A 64 -1.55 -2.36 13.67
C HIS A 64 -2.11 -2.37 12.24
N CYS A 65 -1.30 -2.75 11.25
CA CYS A 65 -1.74 -2.76 9.86
C CYS A 65 -2.55 -4.04 9.60
N PRO A 66 -3.83 -3.93 9.17
CA PRO A 66 -4.65 -5.11 8.88
C PRO A 66 -4.15 -5.92 7.68
N LEU A 67 -3.26 -5.33 6.87
CA LEU A 67 -2.68 -5.96 5.69
C LEU A 67 -1.30 -6.58 5.97
N LEU A 68 -0.82 -6.59 7.23
CA LEU A 68 0.57 -6.96 7.56
C LEU A 68 0.94 -8.36 7.06
N GLU A 69 0.07 -9.35 7.31
CA GLU A 69 0.31 -10.75 6.95
C GLU A 69 0.36 -10.97 5.42
N LEU A 70 -0.25 -10.06 4.64
CA LEU A 70 -0.21 -10.07 3.18
C LEU A 70 0.86 -9.12 2.60
N CYS A 71 1.51 -8.31 3.44
CA CYS A 71 2.36 -7.22 3.00
C CYS A 71 3.84 -7.65 2.92
N PRO A 72 4.43 -7.76 1.71
CA PRO A 72 5.82 -8.19 1.55
C PRO A 72 6.82 -7.20 2.14
N THR A 73 6.44 -5.92 2.25
CA THR A 73 7.28 -4.89 2.89
C THR A 73 7.16 -4.90 4.41
N GLY A 74 5.93 -5.06 4.93
CA GLY A 74 5.65 -5.03 6.37
C GLY A 74 6.13 -6.29 7.10
N GLY A 75 6.01 -7.47 6.48
CA GLY A 75 6.49 -8.73 7.05
C GLY A 75 7.98 -8.71 7.39
N LYS A 76 8.81 -8.00 6.61
CA LYS A 76 10.24 -7.80 6.89
C LYS A 76 10.48 -6.98 8.17
N GLN A 77 9.54 -6.10 8.54
CA GLN A 77 9.63 -5.31 9.77
C GLN A 77 9.21 -6.09 11.02
N ARG A 78 8.43 -7.17 10.88
CA ARG A 78 7.95 -8.02 11.98
C ARG A 78 9.10 -8.56 12.85
N GLY A 79 10.23 -8.92 12.22
CA GLY A 79 11.42 -9.41 12.93
C GLY A 79 12.17 -8.34 13.74
N THR A 80 12.07 -7.06 13.37
CA THR A 80 12.75 -5.96 14.07
C THR A 80 11.99 -5.53 15.33
N ILE A 81 10.65 -5.54 15.30
CA ILE A 81 9.86 -5.10 16.46
C ILE A 81 9.76 -6.17 17.55
N LEU A 82 9.73 -7.46 17.19
CA LEU A 82 9.81 -8.55 18.18
C LEU A 82 11.15 -8.58 18.95
N ARG A 83 12.19 -7.91 18.44
CA ARG A 83 13.49 -7.77 19.11
C ARG A 83 13.59 -6.57 20.05
N SER A 84 12.71 -5.57 19.91
CA SER A 84 12.77 -4.34 20.73
C SER A 84 11.89 -4.39 21.98
N ASN A 85 11.15 -5.48 22.18
CA ASN A 85 10.26 -5.71 23.32
C ASN A 85 10.74 -6.90 24.19
N ARG A 86 12.05 -7.18 24.14
CA ARG A 86 12.75 -8.15 24.98
C ARG A 86 13.89 -7.43 25.69
#